data_AF-A0A522CXA4-F1
#
_entry.id   AF-A0A522CXA4-F1
#
_cell.length_a   1.000
_cell.length_b   1.000
_cell.length_c   1.000
_cell.angle_alpha   90.00
_cell.angle_beta   90.00
_cell.angle_gamma   90.00
#
_symmetry.space_group_name_H-M   'P 1'
#
loop_
_entity.id
_entity.type
_entity.pdbx_description
1 polymer ?
#
loop_
_entity_poly.entity_id
_entity_poly.type
_entity_poly.pdbx_seq_one_letter_code
_entity_poly.pdbx_strand_id
1 'polypeptide(L)' 'MTEEVYTEFVQDHLDEIVDKVLELDKFDYSDIARMKYELTHGIVLRKKMPIVPIDEVKSLLVGYVAIRFIEERLDYVF' A
#
# COMPACT_ATOMS: atom_id res chain seq x y z
N MET A 1 -0.40 -7.21 -11.34
CA MET A 1 -1.66 -6.48 -11.53
C MET A 1 -1.55 -5.75 -12.85
N THR A 2 -2.59 -5.76 -13.69
CA THR A 2 -2.58 -4.95 -14.92
C THR A 2 -2.82 -3.49 -14.57
N GLU A 3 -2.52 -2.58 -15.50
CA GLU A 3 -2.71 -1.13 -15.31
C GLU A 3 -4.18 -0.75 -15.14
N GLU A 4 -5.09 -1.42 -15.86
CA GLU A 4 -6.54 -1.25 -15.71
C GLU A 4 -7.01 -1.63 -14.30
N VAL A 5 -6.63 -2.82 -13.81
CA VAL A 5 -7.01 -3.30 -12.48
C VAL A 5 -6.39 -2.42 -11.37
N TYR A 6 -5.19 -1.89 -11.59
CA TYR A 6 -4.60 -0.91 -10.69
C TYR A 6 -5.42 0.37 -10.63
N THR A 7 -5.81 0.90 -11.79
CA THR A 7 -6.57 2.15 -11.88
C THR A 7 -7.95 2.01 -11.26
N GLU A 8 -8.67 0.91 -11.53
CA GLU A 8 -9.95 0.61 -10.89
C GLU A 8 -9.81 0.49 -9.36
N PHE A 9 -8.81 -0.26 -8.88
CA PHE A 9 -8.57 -0.39 -7.45
C PHE A 9 -8.29 0.96 -6.77
N VAL A 10 -7.48 1.82 -7.39
CA VAL A 10 -7.18 3.15 -6.87
C VAL A 10 -8.43 4.03 -6.84
N GLN A 11 -9.28 3.95 -7.87
CA GLN A 11 -10.54 4.70 -7.91
C GLN A 11 -11.52 4.24 -6.83
N ASP A 12 -11.68 2.93 -6.66
CA ASP A 12 -12.62 2.33 -5.69
C ASP A 12 -12.21 2.58 -4.23
N HIS A 13 -10.90 2.75 -3.98
CA HIS A 13 -10.33 2.92 -2.65
C HIS A 13 -9.65 4.28 -2.45
N LEU A 14 -10.00 5.28 -3.26
CA LEU A 14 -9.31 6.57 -3.26
C LEU A 14 -9.31 7.24 -1.88
N ASP A 15 -10.45 7.28 -1.21
CA ASP A 15 -10.58 7.91 0.11
C ASP A 15 -9.71 7.22 1.15
N GLU A 16 -9.69 5.87 1.17
CA GLU A 16 -8.85 5.08 2.08
C GLU A 16 -7.36 5.30 1.82
N ILE A 17 -6.96 5.41 0.55
CA ILE A 17 -5.58 5.70 0.16
C ILE A 17 -5.19 7.10 0.61
N VAL A 18 -6.04 8.11 0.38
CA VAL A 18 -5.78 9.49 0.79
C VAL A 18 -5.66 9.61 2.31
N ASP A 19 -6.58 9.01 3.06
CA ASP A 19 -6.51 8.98 4.52
C ASP A 19 -5.21 8.34 4.99
N LYS A 20 -4.79 7.24 4.34
CA LYS A 20 -3.54 6.57 4.68
C LYS A 20 -2.32 7.41 4.35
N VAL A 21 -2.32 8.15 3.24
CA VAL A 21 -1.25 9.10 2.90
C VAL A 21 -1.14 10.21 3.95
N LEU A 22 -2.26 10.77 4.40
CA LEU A 22 -2.29 11.79 5.46
C LEU A 22 -1.83 11.27 6.82
N GLU A 23 -2.07 9.99 7.11
CA GLU A 23 -1.53 9.30 8.28
C GLU A 23 0.00 9.15 8.15
N LEU A 24 0.48 8.71 6.99
CA LEU A 24 1.88 8.44 6.70
C LEU A 24 2.75 9.71 6.64
N ASP A 25 2.17 10.86 6.27
CA ASP A 25 2.87 12.16 6.25
C ASP A 25 3.38 12.61 7.63
N LYS A 26 2.90 11.98 8.71
CA LYS A 26 3.33 12.23 10.09
C LYS A 26 4.57 11.42 10.50
N PHE A 27 4.97 10.44 9.69
CA PHE A 27 6.08 9.55 9.97
C PHE A 27 7.34 10.00 9.25
N ASP A 28 8.49 9.65 9.82
CA ASP A 28 9.75 9.86 9.13
C ASP A 28 9.94 8.85 7.99
N TYR A 29 10.90 9.16 7.12
CA TYR A 29 11.23 8.31 5.98
C TYR A 29 11.65 6.88 6.38
N SER A 30 12.36 6.73 7.50
CA SER A 30 12.86 5.43 7.95
C SER A 30 11.71 4.53 8.43
N ASP A 31 10.71 5.13 9.06
CA ASP A 31 9.47 4.48 9.45
C ASP A 31 8.66 4.05 8.23
N ILE A 32 8.50 4.93 7.23
CA ILE A 32 7.80 4.61 5.97
C ILE A 32 8.49 3.45 5.25
N ALA A 33 9.82 3.47 5.16
CA ALA A 33 10.59 2.39 4.55
C ALA A 33 10.40 1.05 5.27
N ARG A 34 10.39 1.05 6.62
CA ARG A 34 10.08 -0.16 7.40
C ARG A 34 8.66 -0.64 7.16
N MET A 35 7.67 0.26 7.15
CA MET A 35 6.28 -0.09 6.88
C MET A 35 6.11 -0.70 5.49
N LYS A 36 6.81 -0.19 4.48
CA LYS A 36 6.82 -0.78 3.13
C LYS A 36 7.32 -2.22 3.15
N TYR A 37 8.40 -2.50 3.88
CA TYR A 37 8.94 -3.84 4.02
C TYR A 37 7.92 -4.78 4.67
N GLU A 38 7.28 -4.35 5.77
CA GLU A 38 6.27 -5.12 6.48
C GLU A 38 5.02 -5.39 5.61
N LEU A 39 4.55 -4.40 4.87
CA LEU A 39 3.42 -4.52 3.94
C LEU A 39 3.74 -5.49 2.80
N THR A 40 4.92 -5.33 2.18
CA THR A 40 5.37 -6.21 1.09
C THR A 40 5.50 -7.65 1.59
N HIS A 41 6.11 -7.84 2.76
CA HIS A 41 6.22 -9.15 3.39
C HIS A 41 4.84 -9.73 3.71
N GLY A 42 3.92 -8.91 4.25
CA GLY A 42 2.55 -9.29 4.55
C GLY A 42 1.75 -9.76 3.33
N ILE A 43 1.91 -9.07 2.20
CA ILE A 43 1.30 -9.45 0.91
C ILE A 43 1.88 -10.78 0.42
N VAL A 44 3.21 -10.94 0.44
CA VAL A 44 3.89 -12.17 0.01
C VAL A 44 3.48 -13.36 0.86
N LEU A 45 3.36 -13.18 2.17
CA LEU A 45 2.95 -14.23 3.10
C LEU A 45 1.51 -14.68 2.83
N ARG A 46 0.58 -13.73 2.67
CA ARG A 46 -0.83 -14.01 2.37
C ARG A 46 -1.02 -14.68 1.02
N LYS A 47 -0.19 -14.38 0.02
CA LYS A 47 -0.19 -15.09 -1.27
C LYS A 47 0.11 -16.59 -1.13
N LYS A 48 0.77 -17.03 -0.06
CA LYS A 48 1.09 -18.44 0.24
C LYS A 48 0.05 -19.12 1.12
N MET A 49 -0.92 -18.36 1.66
CA MET A 49 -1.98 -18.91 2.49
C MET A 49 -3.11 -19.46 1.61
N PRO A 50 -3.71 -20.60 1.99
CA PRO A 50 -4.78 -21.22 1.21
C PRO A 50 -6.07 -20.40 1.22
N ILE A 51 -6.34 -19.66 2.30
CA ILE A 51 -7.49 -18.79 2.47
C ILE A 51 -7.01 -17.53 3.18
N VAL A 52 -7.36 -16.36 2.66
CA VAL A 52 -7.08 -15.05 3.27
C VAL A 52 -8.35 -14.21 3.23
N PRO A 53 -8.74 -13.55 4.33
CA PRO A 53 -9.84 -12.61 4.31
C PRO A 53 -9.58 -11.49 3.30
N ILE A 54 -10.58 -11.17 2.48
CA ILE A 54 -10.41 -10.15 1.43
C ILE A 54 -10.07 -8.78 2.01
N ASP A 55 -10.61 -8.46 3.18
CA ASP A 55 -10.38 -7.18 3.86
C ASP A 55 -8.92 -7.03 4.31
N GLU A 56 -8.24 -8.12 4.68
CA GLU A 56 -6.81 -8.10 4.98
C GLU A 56 -5.99 -7.80 3.73
N VAL A 57 -6.33 -8.43 2.60
CA VAL A 57 -5.64 -8.19 1.33
C VAL A 57 -5.84 -6.75 0.88
N LYS A 58 -7.06 -6.23 0.97
CA LYS A 58 -7.39 -4.84 0.64
C LYS A 58 -6.61 -3.86 1.50
N SER A 59 -6.62 -4.01 2.82
CA SER A 59 -5.92 -3.12 3.74
C SER A 59 -4.40 -3.06 3.45
N LEU A 60 -3.80 -4.21 3.14
CA LEU A 60 -2.38 -4.27 2.76
C LEU A 60 -2.11 -3.58 1.42
N LEU A 61 -2.99 -3.75 0.44
CA LEU A 61 -2.85 -3.12 -0.87
C LEU A 61 -3.05 -1.60 -0.79
N VAL A 62 -4.04 -1.13 -0.03
CA VAL A 62 -4.24 0.31 0.25
C VAL A 62 -2.97 0.90 0.88
N GLY A 63 -2.44 0.26 1.93
CA GLY A 63 -1.20 0.71 2.57
C GLY A 63 -0.01 0.74 1.61
N TYR A 64 0.14 -0.29 0.78
CA TYR A 64 1.22 -0.36 -0.20
C TYR A 64 1.12 0.73 -1.28
N VAL A 65 -0.09 0.98 -1.79
CA VAL A 65 -0.37 2.02 -2.79
C VAL A 65 -0.16 3.41 -2.19
N ALA A 66 -0.59 3.65 -0.96
CA ALA A 66 -0.35 4.92 -0.26
C ALA A 66 1.14 5.23 -0.10
N ILE A 67 1.95 4.26 0.29
CA ILE A 67 3.41 4.43 0.36
C ILE A 67 4.01 4.70 -1.02
N ARG A 68 3.61 3.93 -2.04
CA ARG A 68 4.07 4.14 -3.42
C ARG A 68 3.77 5.56 -3.92
N PHE A 69 2.59 6.09 -3.58
CA PHE A 69 2.22 7.46 -3.93
C PHE A 69 3.13 8.51 -3.26
N ILE A 70 3.49 8.31 -1.98
CA ILE A 70 4.44 9.17 -1.27
C ILE A 70 5.83 9.10 -1.90
N GLU A 71 6.31 7.91 -2.24
CA GLU A 71 7.60 7.71 -2.89
C GLU A 71 7.67 8.40 -4.27
N GLU A 72 6.63 8.25 -5.09
CA GLU A 72 6.53 8.90 -6.40
C GLU A 72 6.46 10.43 -6.30
N ARG A 73 5.80 10.98 -5.25
CA ARG A 73 5.74 12.43 -5.03
C ARG A 73 7.02 13.05 -4.49
N LEU A 74 7.81 12.28 -3.74
CA LEU A 74 9.02 12.75 -3.08
C LEU A 74 10.31 12.42 -3.88
N ASP A 75 10.17 11.93 -5.11
CA ASP A 75 11.28 11.43 -5.97
C ASP A 75 12.15 10.36 -5.27
N TYR A 76 11.57 9.61 -4.34
CA TYR A 76 12.28 8.51 -3.68
C TYR A 76 12.21 7.26 -4.57
N VAL A 77 13.32 6.96 -5.24
CA VAL A 77 13.51 5.70 -5.95
C VAL A 77 14.14 4.69 -5.00
N PHE A 78 13.38 3.65 -4.63
CA PHE A 78 13.89 2.46 -3.96
C PHE A 78 14.04 1.30 -4.96
#